data_AF-A0A2S9IQE7-F1
#
_entry.id   AF-A0A2S9IQE7-F1
#
_cell.length_a   1.000
_cell.length_b   1.000
_cell.length_c   1.000
_cell.angle_alpha   90.00
_cell.angle_beta   90.00
_cell.angle_gamma   90.00
#
_symmetry.space_group_name_H-M   'P 1'
#
loop_
_entity.id
_entity.type
_entity.pdbx_description
1 polymer ?
#
loop_
_entity_poly.entity_id
_entity_poly.type
_entity_poly.pdbx_seq_one_letter_code
_entity_poly.pdbx_strand_id
1 'polypeptide(L)'
;MSIIAMLAQHADVTMQHLSSAGALVSDAALHGKHAALNASQQAGSDLVILAQAGGDNLTVDQFRERLQNVQQEEQLGWLANIGKYFIGIFQKGGEVFAGFVIGIIPTLVVLMTAFYALTELVGEQRVHGIARGAGRIALTRYTVLPVLAVFFLTNPMAYTFGSFLEEKHKPAFYDAAVSYVHPPLGLFPHVNPGEYFVWGGILVALLELEKKGAVASGYHIQVAIWYALVGLVVILLKGMLTERITAIMARRQGIEL
;
A
#
# COMPACT_ATOMS: atom_id res chain seq x y z
N MET A 1 31.29 7.36 -36.47
CA MET A 1 29.96 8.00 -36.37
C MET A 1 30.01 9.01 -35.23
N SER A 2 29.58 10.25 -35.46
CA SER A 2 29.71 11.35 -34.50
C SER A 2 28.78 11.16 -33.29
N ILE A 3 29.21 11.60 -32.11
CA ILE A 3 28.45 11.57 -30.83
C ILE A 3 27.05 12.20 -30.98
N ILE A 4 26.90 13.15 -31.90
CA ILE A 4 25.63 13.81 -32.24
C ILE A 4 24.64 12.82 -32.88
N ALA A 5 25.11 11.86 -33.68
CA ALA A 5 24.25 10.84 -34.31
C ALA A 5 23.74 9.79 -33.32
N MET A 6 24.55 9.47 -32.28
CA MET A 6 24.14 8.55 -31.21
C MET A 6 23.09 9.17 -30.29
N LEU A 7 23.23 10.47 -29.98
CA LEU A 7 22.23 11.19 -29.18
C LEU A 7 20.91 11.39 -29.93
N ALA A 8 20.95 11.61 -31.25
CA ALA A 8 19.75 11.68 -32.08
C ALA A 8 19.00 10.34 -32.14
N GLN A 9 19.72 9.22 -32.30
CA GLN A 9 19.11 7.89 -32.25
C GLN A 9 18.49 7.55 -30.88
N HIS A 10 19.08 8.02 -29.77
CA HIS A 10 18.48 7.83 -28.44
C HIS A 10 17.27 8.75 -28.20
N ALA A 11 17.27 9.97 -28.74
CA ALA A 11 16.12 10.87 -28.65
C ALA A 11 14.91 10.32 -29.43
N ASP A 12 15.11 9.78 -30.63
CA ASP A 12 14.04 9.18 -31.45
C ASP A 12 13.46 7.90 -30.81
N VAL A 13 14.30 7.04 -30.24
CA VAL A 13 13.84 5.84 -29.52
C VAL A 13 13.05 6.22 -28.27
N THR A 14 13.48 7.26 -27.54
CA THR A 14 12.78 7.73 -26.33
C THR A 14 11.44 8.40 -26.68
N MET A 15 11.37 9.14 -27.79
CA MET A 15 10.13 9.73 -28.30
C MET A 15 9.16 8.67 -28.84
N GLN A 16 9.65 7.62 -29.51
CA GLN A 16 8.82 6.49 -29.91
C GLN A 16 8.24 5.75 -28.70
N HIS A 17 9.03 5.48 -27.66
CA HIS A 17 8.55 4.84 -26.44
C HIS A 17 7.53 5.69 -25.68
N LEU A 18 7.73 7.01 -25.62
CA LEU A 18 6.79 7.94 -24.97
C LEU A 18 5.47 8.06 -25.74
N SER A 19 5.53 8.07 -27.08
CA SER A 19 4.33 8.09 -27.92
C SER A 19 3.55 6.77 -27.85
N SER A 20 4.24 5.62 -27.80
CA SER A 20 3.59 4.31 -27.59
C SER A 20 2.99 4.16 -26.18
N ALA A 21 3.63 4.70 -25.15
CA ALA A 21 3.11 4.67 -23.78
C ALA A 21 1.90 5.59 -23.62
N GLY A 22 1.94 6.80 -24.22
CA GLY A 22 0.80 7.71 -24.26
C GLY A 22 -0.39 7.15 -25.04
N ALA A 23 -0.13 6.48 -26.17
CA ALA A 23 -1.15 5.78 -26.93
C ALA A 23 -1.76 4.62 -26.14
N LEU A 24 -0.96 3.77 -25.48
CA LEU A 24 -1.44 2.66 -24.66
C LEU A 24 -2.27 3.11 -23.45
N VAL A 25 -1.90 4.23 -22.80
CA VAL A 25 -2.67 4.79 -21.68
C VAL A 25 -3.98 5.41 -22.16
N SER A 26 -3.98 6.10 -23.30
CA SER A 26 -5.20 6.62 -23.93
C SER A 26 -6.12 5.50 -24.40
N ASP A 27 -5.56 4.42 -24.97
CA ASP A 27 -6.32 3.28 -25.47
C ASP A 27 -6.89 2.44 -24.31
N ALA A 28 -6.15 2.26 -23.22
CA ALA A 28 -6.65 1.64 -21.99
C ALA A 28 -7.74 2.48 -21.30
N ALA A 29 -7.63 3.81 -21.31
CA ALA A 29 -8.65 4.71 -20.77
C ALA A 29 -9.93 4.73 -21.64
N LEU A 30 -9.78 4.69 -22.96
CA LEU A 30 -10.90 4.63 -23.91
C LEU A 30 -11.58 3.25 -23.90
N HIS A 31 -10.81 2.15 -23.92
CA HIS A 31 -11.34 0.80 -23.81
C HIS A 31 -11.94 0.52 -22.43
N GLY A 32 -11.39 1.06 -21.34
CA GLY A 32 -12.00 0.97 -20.00
C GLY A 32 -13.36 1.66 -19.92
N LYS A 33 -13.51 2.80 -20.59
CA LYS A 33 -14.78 3.55 -20.67
C LYS A 33 -15.80 2.87 -21.60
N HIS A 34 -15.35 2.32 -22.73
CA HIS A 34 -16.19 1.54 -23.65
C HIS A 34 -16.58 0.17 -23.09
N ALA A 35 -15.72 -0.51 -22.33
CA ALA A 35 -16.03 -1.77 -21.65
C ALA A 35 -17.03 -1.56 -20.51
N ALA A 36 -16.92 -0.45 -19.77
CA ALA A 36 -17.90 -0.08 -18.74
C ALA A 36 -19.27 0.28 -19.36
N LEU A 37 -19.28 0.98 -20.49
CA LEU A 37 -20.52 1.30 -21.23
C LEU A 37 -21.14 0.03 -21.86
N ASN A 38 -20.36 -0.83 -22.49
CA ASN A 38 -20.85 -2.08 -23.08
C ASN A 38 -21.31 -3.09 -22.02
N ALA A 39 -20.63 -3.20 -20.87
CA ALA A 39 -21.10 -4.06 -19.77
C ALA A 39 -22.44 -3.57 -19.18
N SER A 40 -22.66 -2.25 -19.15
CA SER A 40 -23.95 -1.67 -18.73
C SER A 40 -25.07 -1.89 -19.75
N GLN A 41 -24.74 -1.97 -21.04
CA GLN A 41 -25.70 -2.17 -22.13
C GLN A 41 -26.01 -3.67 -22.37
N GLN A 42 -25.02 -4.53 -22.16
CA GLN A 42 -25.11 -5.99 -22.35
C GLN A 42 -25.86 -6.68 -21.20
N ALA A 43 -25.72 -6.16 -19.97
CA ALA A 43 -26.55 -6.57 -18.84
C ALA A 43 -28.04 -6.17 -19.01
N GLY A 44 -28.32 -5.13 -19.79
CA GLY A 44 -29.68 -4.73 -20.16
C GLY A 44 -30.24 -5.53 -21.35
N SER A 45 -29.41 -5.89 -22.32
CA SER A 45 -29.84 -6.65 -23.51
C SER A 45 -30.02 -8.14 -23.27
N ASP A 46 -29.23 -8.77 -22.40
CA ASP A 46 -29.42 -10.20 -22.07
C ASP A 46 -30.74 -10.45 -21.31
N LEU A 47 -31.21 -9.46 -20.56
CA LEU A 47 -32.54 -9.51 -19.93
C LEU A 47 -33.68 -9.38 -20.95
N VAL A 48 -33.45 -8.65 -22.06
CA VAL A 48 -34.42 -8.46 -23.15
C VAL A 48 -34.42 -9.63 -24.13
N ILE A 49 -33.27 -10.29 -24.34
CA ILE A 49 -33.13 -11.44 -25.24
C ILE A 49 -33.72 -12.72 -24.62
N LEU A 50 -33.67 -12.88 -23.30
CA LEU A 50 -34.34 -13.98 -22.61
C LEU A 50 -35.88 -13.87 -22.65
N ALA A 51 -36.44 -12.71 -23.02
CA ALA A 51 -37.87 -12.52 -23.23
C ALA A 51 -38.34 -12.86 -24.65
N GLN A 52 -37.44 -13.11 -25.60
CA GLN A 52 -37.77 -13.35 -27.01
C GLN A 52 -37.48 -14.77 -27.53
N ALA A 53 -36.88 -15.65 -26.70
CA ALA A 53 -36.64 -17.04 -27.06
C ALA A 53 -37.78 -17.96 -26.58
N GLY A 54 -38.93 -17.86 -27.25
CA GLY A 54 -40.09 -18.70 -26.98
C GLY A 54 -41.16 -18.47 -28.04
N GLY A 55 -40.87 -18.89 -29.27
CA GLY A 55 -41.83 -18.86 -30.37
C GLY A 55 -42.96 -19.85 -30.13
N ASP A 56 -44.01 -19.40 -29.45
CA ASP A 56 -45.37 -19.85 -29.60
C ASP A 56 -46.27 -18.63 -29.40
N ASN A 57 -47.30 -18.49 -30.23
CA ASN A 57 -48.22 -17.34 -30.26
C ASN A 57 -49.01 -17.23 -28.95
N LEU A 58 -48.39 -16.70 -27.90
CA LEU A 58 -49.01 -16.44 -26.61
C LEU A 58 -49.67 -15.05 -26.65
N THR A 59 -51.00 -15.01 -26.59
CA THR A 59 -51.74 -13.75 -26.57
C THR A 59 -51.40 -12.96 -25.30
N VAL A 60 -51.41 -11.63 -25.39
CA VAL A 60 -51.02 -10.71 -24.29
C VAL A 60 -51.72 -11.02 -22.97
N ASP A 61 -52.96 -11.53 -23.02
CA ASP A 61 -53.73 -11.92 -21.83
C ASP A 61 -53.20 -13.20 -21.15
N GLN A 62 -52.73 -14.19 -21.93
CA GLN A 62 -52.11 -15.41 -21.40
C GLN A 62 -50.72 -15.15 -20.81
N PHE A 63 -50.00 -14.16 -21.34
CA PHE A 63 -48.76 -13.67 -20.73
C PHE A 63 -49.02 -12.95 -19.41
N ARG A 64 -50.11 -12.17 -19.35
CA ARG A 64 -50.54 -11.44 -18.14
C ARG A 64 -50.98 -12.39 -17.01
N GLU A 65 -51.65 -13.50 -17.34
CA GLU A 65 -52.01 -14.57 -16.39
C GLU A 65 -50.80 -15.34 -15.87
N ARG A 66 -49.78 -15.57 -16.73
CA ARG A 66 -48.53 -16.20 -16.29
C ARG A 66 -47.70 -15.27 -15.41
N LEU A 67 -47.67 -13.97 -15.70
CA LEU A 67 -47.00 -12.98 -14.84
C LEU A 67 -47.66 -12.83 -13.46
N GLN A 68 -48.97 -13.02 -13.35
CA GLN A 68 -49.67 -12.99 -12.06
C GLN A 68 -49.34 -14.20 -11.16
N ASN A 69 -48.85 -15.30 -11.75
CA ASN A 69 -48.46 -16.51 -11.03
C ASN A 69 -46.95 -16.70 -10.86
N VAL A 70 -46.11 -15.79 -11.39
CA VAL A 70 -44.65 -15.83 -11.18
C VAL A 70 -44.33 -15.11 -9.87
N GLN A 71 -44.59 -15.81 -8.78
CA GLN A 71 -44.01 -15.51 -7.48
C GLN A 71 -42.54 -15.95 -7.48
N GLN A 72 -41.69 -15.28 -8.26
CA GLN A 72 -40.30 -15.67 -8.43
C GLN A 72 -39.34 -14.50 -8.71
N GLU A 73 -39.45 -13.40 -7.94
CA GLU A 73 -38.42 -12.35 -7.93
C GLU A 73 -37.75 -12.14 -6.55
N GLU A 74 -38.25 -12.76 -5.48
CA GLU A 74 -37.67 -12.54 -4.14
C GLU A 74 -36.40 -13.37 -3.88
N GLN A 75 -36.30 -14.59 -4.44
CA GLN A 75 -35.17 -15.50 -4.19
C GLN A 75 -33.92 -15.26 -5.06
N LEU A 76 -34.06 -14.63 -6.23
CA LEU A 76 -32.92 -14.21 -7.06
C LEU A 76 -32.47 -12.78 -6.69
N GLY A 77 -33.38 -11.97 -6.14
CA GLY A 77 -33.10 -10.60 -5.71
C GLY A 77 -32.01 -10.54 -4.63
N TRP A 78 -32.07 -11.39 -3.60
CA TRP A 78 -31.06 -11.38 -2.54
C TRP A 78 -29.69 -11.87 -3.02
N LEU A 79 -29.62 -12.90 -3.87
CA LEU A 79 -28.37 -13.37 -4.47
C LEU A 79 -27.75 -12.34 -5.42
N ALA A 80 -28.58 -11.72 -6.26
CA ALA A 80 -28.15 -10.65 -7.15
C ALA A 80 -27.69 -9.41 -6.37
N ASN A 81 -28.35 -9.08 -5.26
CA ASN A 81 -27.94 -7.99 -4.38
C ASN A 81 -26.62 -8.32 -3.68
N ILE A 82 -26.43 -9.54 -3.16
CA ILE A 82 -25.15 -9.99 -2.60
C ILE A 82 -24.05 -9.89 -3.67
N GLY A 83 -24.31 -10.35 -4.89
CA GLY A 83 -23.36 -10.23 -6.00
C GLY A 83 -22.99 -8.78 -6.32
N LYS A 84 -23.97 -7.87 -6.34
CA LYS A 84 -23.77 -6.42 -6.53
C LYS A 84 -22.94 -5.79 -5.41
N TYR A 85 -23.23 -6.13 -4.15
CA TYR A 85 -22.44 -5.63 -3.01
C TYR A 85 -21.02 -6.22 -3.02
N PHE A 86 -20.88 -7.50 -3.34
CA PHE A 86 -19.59 -8.19 -3.45
C PHE A 86 -18.71 -7.49 -4.49
N ILE A 87 -19.18 -7.37 -5.74
CA ILE A 87 -18.39 -6.72 -6.79
C ILE A 87 -18.18 -5.23 -6.51
N GLY A 88 -19.15 -4.56 -5.89
CA GLY A 88 -19.05 -3.17 -5.49
C GLY A 88 -17.91 -2.89 -4.51
N ILE A 89 -17.65 -3.82 -3.57
CA ILE A 89 -16.50 -3.72 -2.66
C ILE A 89 -15.18 -3.76 -3.44
N PHE A 90 -15.03 -4.67 -4.41
CA PHE A 90 -13.81 -4.76 -5.23
C PHE A 90 -13.64 -3.54 -6.15
N GLN A 91 -14.73 -3.03 -6.74
CA GLN A 91 -14.69 -1.81 -7.54
C GLN A 91 -14.23 -0.61 -6.71
N LYS A 92 -14.78 -0.45 -5.49
CA LYS A 92 -14.35 0.61 -4.57
C LYS A 92 -12.91 0.44 -4.10
N GLY A 93 -12.48 -0.79 -3.83
CA GLY A 93 -11.07 -1.09 -3.54
C GLY A 93 -10.15 -0.70 -4.70
N GLY A 94 -10.56 -1.00 -5.94
CA GLY A 94 -9.84 -0.62 -7.16
C GLY A 94 -9.74 0.90 -7.35
N GLU A 95 -10.82 1.64 -7.12
CA GLU A 95 -10.81 3.11 -7.16
C GLU A 95 -9.80 3.71 -6.15
N VAL A 96 -9.77 3.20 -4.92
CA VAL A 96 -8.81 3.64 -3.89
C VAL A 96 -7.38 3.32 -4.29
N PHE A 97 -7.12 2.10 -4.77
CA PHE A 97 -5.79 1.69 -5.22
C PHE A 97 -5.30 2.55 -6.39
N ALA A 98 -6.15 2.79 -7.39
CA ALA A 98 -5.83 3.69 -8.51
C ALA A 98 -5.51 5.10 -8.01
N GLY A 99 -6.23 5.59 -7.00
CA GLY A 99 -5.93 6.85 -6.31
C GLY A 99 -4.52 6.89 -5.70
N PHE A 100 -4.04 5.80 -5.12
CA PHE A 100 -2.67 5.72 -4.62
C PHE A 100 -1.64 5.71 -5.75
N VAL A 101 -1.89 4.97 -6.83
CA VAL A 101 -1.00 4.88 -8.01
C VAL A 101 -0.84 6.23 -8.70
N ILE A 102 -1.91 7.02 -8.84
CA ILE A 102 -1.85 8.33 -9.48
C ILE A 102 -1.43 9.43 -8.49
N GLY A 103 -1.71 9.25 -7.20
CA GLY A 103 -1.46 10.25 -6.17
C GLY A 103 -0.11 10.09 -5.47
N ILE A 104 -0.11 9.35 -4.36
CA ILE A 104 1.02 9.36 -3.42
C ILE A 104 2.20 8.51 -3.90
N ILE A 105 1.99 7.41 -4.62
CA ILE A 105 3.07 6.48 -5.01
C ILE A 105 4.18 7.19 -5.81
N PRO A 106 3.88 7.99 -6.87
CA PRO A 106 4.91 8.74 -7.58
C PRO A 106 5.69 9.70 -6.67
N THR A 107 5.00 10.37 -5.75
CA THR A 107 5.62 11.27 -4.76
C THR A 107 6.59 10.51 -3.87
N LEU A 108 6.22 9.31 -3.41
CA LEU A 108 7.09 8.46 -2.61
C LEU A 108 8.31 7.99 -3.40
N VAL A 109 8.18 7.64 -4.68
CA VAL A 109 9.31 7.25 -5.53
C VAL A 109 10.32 8.40 -5.64
N VAL A 110 9.86 9.62 -5.95
CA VAL A 110 10.74 10.79 -6.04
C VAL A 110 11.40 11.09 -4.70
N LEU A 111 10.63 11.01 -3.61
CA LEU A 111 11.14 11.21 -2.26
C LEU A 111 12.19 10.16 -1.89
N MET A 112 12.01 8.89 -2.27
CA MET A 112 13.00 7.82 -2.13
C MET A 112 14.27 8.10 -2.91
N THR A 113 14.15 8.51 -4.17
CA THR A 113 15.33 8.88 -4.98
C THR A 113 16.11 10.03 -4.32
N ALA A 114 15.41 11.07 -3.86
CA ALA A 114 16.04 12.20 -3.19
C ALA A 114 16.71 11.78 -1.86
N PHE A 115 16.03 10.95 -1.07
CA PHE A 115 16.54 10.50 0.22
C PHE A 115 17.76 9.59 0.06
N TYR A 116 17.72 8.64 -0.89
CA TYR A 116 18.88 7.79 -1.20
C TYR A 116 20.07 8.60 -1.68
N ALA A 117 19.85 9.59 -2.56
CA ALA A 117 20.90 10.51 -2.99
C ALA A 117 21.49 11.31 -1.81
N LEU A 118 20.65 11.77 -0.86
CA LEU A 118 21.12 12.45 0.35
C LEU A 118 21.95 11.52 1.24
N THR A 119 21.51 10.28 1.46
CA THR A 119 22.26 9.33 2.29
C THR A 119 23.60 8.95 1.67
N GLU A 120 23.66 8.80 0.35
CA GLU A 120 24.89 8.52 -0.38
C GLU A 120 25.85 9.71 -0.30
N LEU A 121 25.33 10.95 -0.35
CA LEU A 121 26.09 12.18 -0.18
C LEU A 121 26.63 12.39 1.25
N VAL A 122 25.85 12.03 2.29
CA VAL A 122 26.30 12.11 3.69
C VAL A 122 27.38 11.05 3.98
N GLY A 123 27.35 9.93 3.26
CA GLY A 123 28.31 8.83 3.34
C GLY A 123 28.04 7.89 4.53
N GLU A 124 27.97 6.60 4.23
CA GLU A 124 27.73 5.52 5.21
C GLU A 124 28.72 5.57 6.39
N GLN A 125 29.97 6.02 6.16
CA GLN A 125 31.01 6.08 7.19
C GLN A 125 30.69 7.02 8.37
N ARG A 126 30.03 8.15 8.16
CA ARG A 126 29.66 9.05 9.27
C ARG A 126 28.60 8.42 10.16
N VAL A 127 27.72 7.66 9.54
CA VAL A 127 26.62 6.97 10.17
C VAL A 127 27.13 5.75 10.96
N HIS A 128 28.14 5.04 10.45
CA HIS A 128 28.83 3.96 11.18
C HIS A 128 29.48 4.44 12.50
N GLY A 129 30.01 5.67 12.53
CA GLY A 129 30.55 6.29 13.74
C GLY A 129 29.48 6.50 14.82
N ILE A 130 28.29 6.95 14.41
CA ILE A 130 27.15 7.18 15.31
C ILE A 130 26.59 5.84 15.83
N ALA A 131 26.49 4.82 14.98
CA ALA A 131 26.01 3.48 15.36
C ALA A 131 26.88 2.83 16.46
N ARG A 132 28.20 2.96 16.36
CA ARG A 132 29.15 2.43 17.34
C ARG A 132 29.05 3.14 18.71
N GLY A 133 28.67 4.43 18.71
CA GLY A 133 28.42 5.21 19.92
C GLY A 133 27.03 4.94 20.54
N ALA A 134 26.00 4.84 19.71
CA ALA A 134 24.61 4.60 20.12
C ALA A 134 24.38 3.18 20.69
N GLY A 135 25.25 2.23 20.36
CA GLY A 135 25.20 0.87 20.88
C GLY A 135 25.55 0.72 22.36
N ARG A 136 26.02 1.75 23.08
CA ARG A 136 26.47 1.63 24.48
C ARG A 136 25.35 1.55 25.53
N ILE A 137 24.19 2.16 25.27
CA ILE A 137 23.07 2.22 26.24
C ILE A 137 21.87 1.48 25.65
N ALA A 138 21.21 0.62 26.44
CA ALA A 138 20.06 -0.15 25.98
C ALA A 138 18.94 0.75 25.40
N LEU A 139 18.70 1.92 26.03
CA LEU A 139 17.76 2.91 25.55
C LEU A 139 18.14 3.39 24.14
N THR A 140 19.36 3.89 23.94
CA THR A 140 19.80 4.42 22.64
C THR A 140 19.88 3.33 21.57
N ARG A 141 20.20 2.09 21.95
CA ARG A 141 20.31 0.94 21.04
C ARG A 141 18.97 0.47 20.49
N TYR A 142 17.89 0.53 21.28
CA TYR A 142 16.57 0.02 20.87
C TYR A 142 15.52 1.10 20.59
N THR A 143 15.85 2.37 20.78
CA THR A 143 14.98 3.48 20.37
C THR A 143 15.66 4.38 19.35
N VAL A 144 16.69 5.12 19.77
CA VAL A 144 17.35 6.12 18.92
C VAL A 144 17.93 5.49 17.66
N LEU A 145 18.66 4.38 17.79
CA LEU A 145 19.29 3.74 16.65
C LEU A 145 18.27 3.18 15.62
N PRO A 146 17.21 2.44 16.03
CA PRO A 146 16.12 2.05 15.13
C PRO A 146 15.40 3.24 14.49
N VAL A 147 15.12 4.30 15.24
CA VAL A 147 14.46 5.51 14.71
C VAL A 147 15.30 6.14 13.61
N LEU A 148 16.60 6.32 13.85
CA LEU A 148 17.52 6.86 12.86
C LEU A 148 17.65 5.92 11.65
N ALA A 149 17.76 4.60 11.88
CA ALA A 149 17.85 3.62 10.81
C ALA A 149 16.61 3.68 9.90
N VAL A 150 15.42 3.63 10.50
CA VAL A 150 14.15 3.64 9.78
C VAL A 150 13.92 4.96 9.06
N PHE A 151 14.22 6.09 9.71
CA PHE A 151 14.05 7.41 9.12
C PHE A 151 15.00 7.63 7.95
N PHE A 152 16.28 7.25 8.09
CA PHE A 152 17.28 7.57 7.08
C PHE A 152 17.46 6.49 6.01
N LEU A 153 17.44 5.22 6.37
CA LEU A 153 17.70 4.13 5.41
C LEU A 153 16.42 3.50 4.90
N THR A 154 15.29 3.68 5.57
CA THR A 154 13.99 3.12 5.17
C THR A 154 13.98 1.58 5.12
N ASN A 155 12.83 0.95 4.97
CA ASN A 155 12.72 -0.50 4.76
C ASN A 155 13.16 -0.86 3.32
N PRO A 156 14.00 -1.90 3.08
CA PRO A 156 14.66 -2.82 4.02
C PRO A 156 16.07 -2.41 4.44
N MET A 157 16.61 -1.31 3.91
CA MET A 157 18.00 -0.93 4.16
C MET A 157 18.28 -0.55 5.62
N ALA A 158 17.28 -0.17 6.40
CA ALA A 158 17.39 0.10 7.85
C ALA A 158 18.00 -1.06 8.64
N TYR A 159 17.81 -2.31 8.19
CA TYR A 159 18.37 -3.48 8.87
C TYR A 159 19.89 -3.58 8.77
N THR A 160 20.51 -2.92 7.79
CA THR A 160 21.96 -2.92 7.60
C THR A 160 22.71 -2.31 8.79
N PHE A 161 22.08 -1.41 9.56
CA PHE A 161 22.66 -0.90 10.81
C PHE A 161 22.91 -1.98 11.86
N GLY A 162 22.12 -3.06 11.83
CA GLY A 162 22.31 -4.19 12.73
C GLY A 162 23.66 -4.87 12.54
N SER A 163 24.28 -4.75 11.36
CA SER A 163 25.60 -5.33 11.09
C SER A 163 26.72 -4.72 11.96
N PHE A 164 26.55 -3.50 12.45
CA PHE A 164 27.53 -2.79 13.29
C PHE A 164 27.38 -3.07 14.79
N LEU A 165 26.34 -3.79 15.20
CA LEU A 165 26.13 -4.17 16.59
C LEU A 165 26.83 -5.50 16.90
N GLU A 166 27.16 -5.71 18.17
CA GLU A 166 27.61 -7.01 18.68
C GLU A 166 26.55 -8.09 18.39
N GLU A 167 26.98 -9.34 18.15
CA GLU A 167 26.09 -10.43 17.70
C GLU A 167 24.90 -10.61 18.64
N LYS A 168 25.15 -10.57 19.96
CA LYS A 168 24.10 -10.64 21.00
C LYS A 168 23.01 -9.57 20.92
N HIS A 169 23.23 -8.46 20.21
CA HIS A 169 22.29 -7.34 20.11
C HIS A 169 21.58 -7.24 18.75
N LYS A 170 22.07 -7.96 17.73
CA LYS A 170 21.49 -7.92 16.37
C LYS A 170 20.02 -8.36 16.33
N PRO A 171 19.60 -9.45 17.00
CA PRO A 171 18.19 -9.88 16.98
C PRO A 171 17.25 -8.84 17.60
N ALA A 172 17.66 -8.24 18.72
CA ALA A 172 16.89 -7.22 19.42
C ALA A 172 16.78 -5.91 18.61
N PHE A 173 17.87 -5.51 17.93
CA PHE A 173 17.84 -4.37 17.01
C PHE A 173 16.91 -4.63 15.81
N TYR A 174 17.02 -5.81 15.20
CA TYR A 174 16.18 -6.17 14.06
C TYR A 174 14.70 -6.12 14.44
N ASP A 175 14.32 -6.72 15.58
CA ASP A 175 12.94 -6.70 16.09
C ASP A 175 12.44 -5.28 16.37
N ALA A 176 13.28 -4.42 16.94
CA ALA A 176 12.94 -3.01 17.16
C ALA A 176 12.78 -2.24 15.83
N ALA A 177 13.69 -2.41 14.88
CA ALA A 177 13.65 -1.73 13.58
C ALA A 177 12.44 -2.15 12.75
N VAL A 178 12.20 -3.45 12.57
CA VAL A 178 11.05 -3.97 11.80
C VAL A 178 9.71 -3.60 12.45
N SER A 179 9.66 -3.50 13.78
CA SER A 179 8.47 -3.02 14.47
C SER A 179 8.25 -1.52 14.26
N TYR A 180 9.33 -0.74 14.07
CA TYR A 180 9.25 0.71 13.92
C TYR A 180 9.07 1.21 12.48
N VAL A 181 9.16 0.37 11.44
CA VAL A 181 8.91 0.85 10.06
C VAL A 181 7.44 1.18 9.78
N HIS A 182 6.51 0.79 10.65
CA HIS A 182 5.06 1.00 10.48
C HIS A 182 4.51 2.21 11.27
N PRO A 183 4.83 2.37 12.58
CA PRO A 183 4.34 3.50 13.39
C PRO A 183 4.53 4.91 12.80
N PRO A 184 5.69 5.26 12.20
CA PRO A 184 5.90 6.58 11.63
C PRO A 184 5.29 6.77 10.23
N LEU A 185 4.70 5.74 9.60
CA LEU A 185 4.17 5.83 8.23
C LEU A 185 3.17 6.96 8.02
N GLY A 186 2.39 7.28 9.05
CA GLY A 186 1.41 8.36 8.99
C GLY A 186 2.00 9.77 8.98
N LEU A 187 3.26 9.92 9.41
CA LEU A 187 3.98 11.18 9.42
C LEU A 187 5.02 11.24 8.30
N PHE A 188 5.68 10.12 8.06
CA PHE A 188 6.84 9.99 7.19
C PHE A 188 6.64 8.79 6.26
N PRO A 189 5.88 8.94 5.17
CA PRO A 189 5.53 7.81 4.30
C PRO A 189 6.75 7.23 3.55
N HIS A 190 7.85 7.98 3.54
CA HIS A 190 9.12 7.62 2.92
C HIS A 190 9.85 6.50 3.67
N VAL A 191 9.57 6.28 4.95
CA VAL A 191 10.29 5.27 5.75
C VAL A 191 9.98 3.84 5.36
N ASN A 192 8.80 3.58 4.77
CA ASN A 192 8.39 2.26 4.30
C ASN A 192 7.37 2.38 3.16
N PRO A 193 7.80 2.89 1.98
CA PRO A 193 6.89 3.23 0.89
C PRO A 193 6.19 2.00 0.32
N GLY A 194 6.87 0.84 0.34
CA GLY A 194 6.34 -0.42 -0.18
C GLY A 194 5.11 -0.92 0.58
N GLU A 195 5.00 -0.59 1.87
CA GLU A 195 3.88 -0.99 2.74
C GLU A 195 2.99 0.21 3.11
N TYR A 196 3.19 1.37 2.48
CA TYR A 196 2.41 2.58 2.78
C TYR A 196 0.91 2.35 2.61
N PHE A 197 0.49 1.47 1.70
CA PHE A 197 -0.92 1.14 1.47
C PHE A 197 -1.66 0.70 2.74
N VAL A 198 -0.97 0.11 3.72
CA VAL A 198 -1.56 -0.28 5.01
C VAL A 198 -2.03 0.95 5.77
N TRP A 199 -1.15 1.96 5.91
CA TRP A 199 -1.52 3.23 6.53
C TRP A 199 -2.43 4.07 5.64
N GLY A 200 -2.18 4.11 4.33
CA GLY A 200 -2.99 4.82 3.36
C GLY A 200 -4.46 4.40 3.41
N GLY A 201 -4.73 3.09 3.56
CA GLY A 201 -6.09 2.58 3.77
C GLY A 201 -6.75 3.12 5.05
N ILE A 202 -6.00 3.14 6.16
CA ILE A 202 -6.46 3.73 7.43
C ILE A 202 -6.72 5.23 7.26
N LEU A 203 -5.85 5.95 6.57
CA LEU A 203 -5.98 7.38 6.31
C LEU A 203 -7.26 7.70 5.52
N VAL A 204 -7.55 6.95 4.46
CA VAL A 204 -8.79 7.11 3.69
C VAL A 204 -10.02 6.91 4.58
N ALA A 205 -10.01 5.88 5.43
CA ALA A 205 -11.10 5.63 6.36
C ALA A 205 -11.26 6.75 7.41
N LEU A 206 -10.16 7.26 7.98
CA LEU A 206 -10.19 8.36 8.94
C LEU A 206 -10.70 9.66 8.31
N LEU A 207 -10.25 9.99 7.09
CA LEU A 207 -10.73 11.16 6.36
C LEU A 207 -12.23 11.06 6.03
N GLU A 208 -12.73 9.87 5.74
CA GLU A 208 -14.16 9.64 5.53
C GLU A 208 -14.97 9.84 6.82
N LEU A 209 -14.45 9.39 7.97
CA LEU A 209 -15.08 9.63 9.27
C LEU A 209 -15.08 11.12 9.65
N GLU A 210 -14.01 11.84 9.33
CA GLU A 210 -13.93 13.29 9.52
C GLU A 210 -14.95 14.03 8.66
N LYS A 211 -15.08 13.67 7.38
CA LYS A 211 -16.09 14.25 6.47
C LYS A 211 -17.52 14.04 6.97
N LYS A 212 -17.78 12.89 7.60
CA LYS A 212 -19.09 12.56 8.20
C LYS A 212 -19.33 13.26 9.54
N GLY A 213 -18.34 13.96 10.09
CA GLY A 213 -18.42 14.58 11.41
C GLY A 213 -18.46 13.58 12.57
N ALA A 214 -18.14 12.31 12.32
CA ALA A 214 -18.12 11.27 13.36
C ALA A 214 -16.91 11.42 14.30
N VAL A 215 -15.85 12.07 13.83
CA VAL A 215 -14.63 12.39 14.59
C VAL A 215 -14.24 13.85 14.35
N ALA A 216 -13.45 14.41 15.26
CA ALA A 216 -13.00 15.79 15.15
C ALA A 216 -12.12 16.02 13.90
N SER A 217 -12.13 17.25 13.38
CA SER A 217 -11.25 17.63 12.26
C SER A 217 -9.77 17.46 12.66
N GLY A 218 -8.98 16.84 11.78
CA GLY A 218 -7.56 16.58 12.04
C GLY A 218 -7.29 15.38 12.96
N TYR A 219 -8.30 14.55 13.24
CA TYR A 219 -8.13 13.31 14.01
C TYR A 219 -7.11 12.36 13.35
N HIS A 220 -7.05 12.30 12.02
CA HIS A 220 -6.04 11.52 11.29
C HIS A 220 -4.60 11.89 11.66
N ILE A 221 -4.34 13.19 11.91
CA ILE A 221 -3.02 13.69 12.34
C ILE A 221 -2.75 13.23 13.78
N GLN A 222 -3.74 13.35 14.67
CA GLN A 222 -3.60 12.90 16.06
C GLN A 222 -3.30 11.40 16.13
N VAL A 223 -4.01 10.58 15.36
CA VAL A 223 -3.75 9.13 15.29
C VAL A 223 -2.36 8.86 14.73
N ALA A 224 -1.91 9.57 13.69
CA ALA A 224 -0.55 9.42 13.14
C ALA A 224 0.54 9.73 14.19
N ILE A 225 0.37 10.81 14.95
CA ILE A 225 1.30 11.21 16.01
C ILE A 225 1.32 10.17 17.13
N TRP A 226 0.15 9.78 17.62
CA TRP A 226 0.05 8.79 18.70
C TRP A 226 0.58 7.43 18.26
N TYR A 227 0.32 7.02 17.03
CA TYR A 227 0.83 5.77 16.49
C TYR A 227 2.36 5.77 16.50
N ALA A 228 2.99 6.85 16.01
CA ALA A 228 4.44 7.02 16.05
C ALA A 228 5.02 7.03 17.47
N LEU A 229 4.38 7.73 18.42
CA LEU A 229 4.82 7.82 19.82
C LEU A 229 4.68 6.49 20.58
N VAL A 230 3.54 5.82 20.44
CA VAL A 230 3.32 4.49 21.03
C VAL A 230 4.31 3.50 20.42
N GLY A 231 4.57 3.60 19.11
CA GLY A 231 5.61 2.83 18.43
C GLY A 231 6.98 2.94 19.11
N LEU A 232 7.40 4.14 19.52
CA LEU A 232 8.68 4.36 20.23
C LEU A 232 8.74 3.59 21.56
N VAL A 233 7.63 3.57 22.31
CA VAL A 233 7.56 2.84 23.58
C VAL A 233 7.58 1.34 23.34
N VAL A 234 6.82 0.85 22.34
CA VAL A 234 6.74 -0.57 22.01
C VAL A 234 8.10 -1.11 21.57
N ILE A 235 8.84 -0.39 20.72
CA ILE A 235 10.13 -0.87 20.21
C ILE A 235 11.18 -0.95 21.31
N LEU A 236 11.12 -0.06 22.31
CA LEU A 236 11.99 -0.10 23.47
C LEU A 236 11.75 -1.37 24.29
N LEU A 237 10.47 -1.62 24.61
CA LEU A 237 10.06 -2.80 25.38
C LEU A 237 10.40 -4.09 24.64
N LYS A 238 10.09 -4.14 23.34
CA LYS A 238 10.42 -5.26 22.46
C LYS A 238 11.92 -5.50 22.38
N GLY A 239 12.73 -4.48 22.11
CA GLY A 239 14.18 -4.61 22.06
C GLY A 239 14.78 -5.17 23.35
N MET A 240 14.37 -4.63 24.51
CA MET A 240 14.83 -5.15 25.81
C MET A 240 14.39 -6.60 26.07
N LEU A 241 13.15 -6.93 25.73
CA LEU A 241 12.60 -8.28 25.93
C LEU A 241 13.28 -9.29 25.00
N THR A 242 13.45 -8.93 23.73
CA THR A 242 14.08 -9.77 22.71
C THR A 242 15.53 -10.04 23.06
N GLU A 243 16.31 -9.06 23.54
CA GLU A 243 17.68 -9.30 24.03
C GLU A 243 17.70 -10.36 25.16
N ARG A 244 16.77 -10.28 26.11
CA ARG A 244 16.67 -11.24 27.22
C ARG A 244 16.33 -12.65 26.72
N ILE A 245 15.36 -12.75 25.81
CA ILE A 245 14.95 -14.03 25.21
C ILE A 245 16.12 -14.64 24.44
N THR A 246 16.81 -13.86 23.60
CA THR A 246 17.98 -14.28 22.84
C THR A 246 19.07 -14.81 23.76
N ALA A 247 19.39 -14.11 24.85
CA ALA A 247 20.40 -14.56 25.81
C ALA A 247 20.03 -15.89 26.49
N ILE A 248 18.75 -16.09 26.82
CA ILE A 248 18.26 -17.35 27.40
C ILE A 248 18.36 -18.49 26.38
N MET A 249 17.98 -18.25 25.13
CA MET A 249 18.04 -19.24 24.06
C MET A 249 19.48 -19.65 23.74
N ALA A 250 20.39 -18.68 23.63
CA ALA A 250 21.81 -18.94 23.38
C ALA A 250 22.44 -19.81 24.47
N ARG A 251 22.16 -19.51 25.75
CA ARG A 251 22.59 -20.35 26.88
C ARG A 251 22.04 -21.77 26.83
N ARG A 252 20.77 -21.95 26.44
CA ARG A 252 20.14 -23.27 26.31
C ARG A 252 20.73 -24.10 25.16
N GLN A 253 21.21 -23.43 24.12
CA GLN A 253 21.80 -24.07 22.94
C GLN A 253 23.33 -24.19 23.03
N GLY A 254 23.96 -23.67 24.09
CA GLY A 254 25.41 -23.68 24.25
C GLY A 254 26.16 -22.80 23.24
N ILE A 255 25.52 -21.76 22.73
CA ILE A 255 26.09 -20.83 21.74
C ILE A 255 26.55 -19.56 22.47
N GLU A 256 27.79 -19.11 22.22
CA GLU A 256 28.26 -17.79 22.64
C GLU A 256 27.96 -16.75 21.55
N LEU A 257 27.43 -15.58 21.96
CA LEU A 257 27.03 -14.45 21.13
C LEU A 257 27.84 -13.19 21.47
#